data_AF-A0A1Y5YY55-F1
#
_entry.id   AF-A0A1Y5YY55-F1
#
_cell.length_a   1.000
_cell.length_b   1.000
_cell.length_c   1.000
_cell.angle_alpha   90.00
_cell.angle_beta   90.00
_cell.angle_gamma   90.00
#
_symmetry.space_group_name_H-M   'P 1'
#
loop_
_entity.id
_entity.type
_entity.pdbx_description
1 polymer ?
#
loop_
_entity_poly.entity_id
_entity_poly.type
_entity_poly.pdbx_seq_one_letter_code
_entity_poly.pdbx_strand_id
1 'polypeptide(L)'
;MISDLKGEALDSLEGKWGLAVGATLLISILISAFSFSINFIFSQVWDWKEVNSSLSVDVISILMVGPLTLGGYYLALHILREKEARIGHIFRWFTEGSKFIKSFLLYIVVNIYIFLWFLLFIIPGIIKSFSYAMTYFIINDHPEYSINQAITESRRMMDGHKMEYFILCLSFIGWFILSCITLGIGFLWLIPYFYTTSAAFYEEIAEEYYEKTIPTL
;
A
#
# COMPACT_ATOMS: atom_id res chain seq x y z
N MET A 1 -12.12 -11.66 -15.78
CA MET A 1 -11.28 -10.53 -15.32
C MET A 1 -11.08 -10.55 -13.80
N ILE A 2 -12.03 -10.11 -12.96
CA ILE A 2 -11.81 -10.08 -11.48
C ILE A 2 -11.55 -11.46 -10.86
N SER A 3 -12.24 -12.50 -11.34
CA SER A 3 -11.99 -13.88 -10.93
C SER A 3 -10.57 -14.32 -11.25
N ASP A 4 -10.06 -13.86 -12.38
CA ASP A 4 -8.79 -14.31 -12.96
C ASP A 4 -7.64 -13.64 -12.19
N LEU A 5 -7.75 -12.34 -11.92
CA LEU A 5 -6.83 -11.59 -11.03
C LEU A 5 -6.72 -12.20 -9.63
N LYS A 6 -7.84 -12.68 -9.09
CA LYS A 6 -7.87 -13.37 -7.79
C LYS A 6 -7.24 -14.75 -7.86
N GLY A 7 -7.52 -15.50 -8.93
CA GLY A 7 -6.90 -16.81 -9.19
C GLY A 7 -5.39 -16.68 -9.30
N GLU A 8 -4.91 -15.79 -10.16
CA GLU A 8 -3.48 -15.51 -10.35
C GLU A 8 -2.77 -15.13 -9.04
N ALA A 9 -3.41 -14.29 -8.22
CA ALA A 9 -2.88 -13.94 -6.92
C ALA A 9 -2.81 -15.13 -5.95
N LEU A 10 -3.81 -16.02 -5.96
CA LEU A 10 -3.82 -17.23 -5.13
C LEU A 10 -2.75 -18.22 -5.59
N ASP A 11 -2.62 -18.44 -6.90
CA ASP A 11 -1.61 -19.31 -7.51
C ASP A 11 -0.20 -18.78 -7.19
N SER A 12 0.02 -17.47 -7.34
CA SER A 12 1.29 -16.81 -7.00
C SER A 12 1.65 -16.90 -5.52
N LEU A 13 0.65 -16.97 -4.63
CA LEU A 13 0.82 -17.12 -3.18
C LEU A 13 1.02 -18.59 -2.76
N GLU A 14 0.72 -19.56 -3.63
CA GLU A 14 0.93 -20.98 -3.35
C GLU A 14 2.42 -21.24 -3.03
N GLY A 15 2.67 -21.93 -1.91
CA GLY A 15 4.02 -22.12 -1.38
C GLY A 15 4.68 -20.89 -0.73
N LYS A 16 4.11 -19.68 -0.87
CA LYS A 16 4.64 -18.42 -0.31
C LYS A 16 3.78 -17.81 0.81
N TRP A 17 2.64 -18.41 1.14
CA TRP A 17 1.74 -17.93 2.21
C TRP A 17 2.42 -17.67 3.54
N GLY A 18 3.31 -18.56 4.00
CA GLY A 18 4.04 -18.36 5.26
C GLY A 18 4.90 -17.10 5.26
N LEU A 19 5.53 -16.80 4.12
CA LEU A 19 6.30 -15.57 3.93
C LEU A 19 5.38 -14.35 3.92
N ALA A 20 4.29 -14.40 3.17
CA ALA A 20 3.39 -13.27 2.98
C ALA A 20 2.66 -12.90 4.30
N VAL A 21 2.14 -13.90 5.00
CA VAL A 21 1.53 -13.74 6.33
C VAL A 21 2.57 -13.26 7.35
N GLY A 22 3.78 -13.84 7.33
CA GLY A 22 4.88 -13.42 8.18
C GLY A 22 5.29 -11.96 7.94
N ALA A 23 5.29 -11.50 6.69
CA ALA A 23 5.55 -10.12 6.31
C ALA A 23 4.47 -9.17 6.84
N THR A 24 3.18 -9.51 6.67
CA THR A 24 2.07 -8.73 7.22
C THR A 24 2.16 -8.61 8.74
N LEU A 25 2.40 -9.72 9.43
CA LEU A 25 2.57 -9.73 10.88
C LEU A 25 3.76 -8.85 11.29
N LEU A 26 4.92 -9.03 10.65
CA LEU A 26 6.12 -8.26 10.96
C LEU A 26 5.92 -6.75 10.73
N ILE A 27 5.31 -6.35 9.61
CA ILE A 27 4.98 -4.95 9.33
C ILE A 27 4.08 -4.39 10.44
N SER A 28 3.03 -5.12 10.83
CA SER A 28 2.11 -4.67 11.88
C SER A 28 2.80 -4.49 13.23
N ILE A 29 3.67 -5.45 13.62
CA ILE A 29 4.44 -5.38 14.87
C ILE A 29 5.40 -4.20 14.84
N LEU A 30 6.12 -3.98 13.74
CA LEU A 30 7.08 -2.87 13.62
C LEU A 30 6.39 -1.52 13.73
N ILE A 31 5.25 -1.33 13.06
CA ILE A 31 4.47 -0.09 13.14
C ILE A 31 3.95 0.12 14.56
N SER A 32 3.33 -0.89 15.18
CA SER A 32 2.77 -0.79 16.52
C SER A 32 3.83 -0.59 17.59
N ALA A 33 4.96 -1.30 17.52
CA ALA A 33 6.06 -1.17 18.46
C ALA A 33 6.72 0.21 18.36
N PHE A 34 6.91 0.73 17.14
CA PHE A 34 7.44 2.08 16.95
C PHE A 34 6.48 3.15 17.50
N SER A 35 5.19 3.06 17.16
CA SER A 35 4.17 3.99 17.67
C SER A 35 4.11 3.97 19.20
N PHE A 36 4.09 2.78 19.81
CA PHE A 36 4.11 2.63 21.26
C PHE A 36 5.37 3.26 21.88
N SER A 37 6.54 3.04 21.27
CA SER A 37 7.81 3.60 21.75
C SER A 37 7.82 5.13 21.72
N ILE A 38 7.28 5.74 20.65
CA ILE A 38 7.14 7.19 20.55
C ILE A 38 6.20 7.71 21.65
N ASN A 39 5.00 7.13 21.76
CA ASN A 39 4.04 7.54 22.79
C ASN A 39 4.62 7.38 24.22
N PHE A 40 5.35 6.30 24.47
CA PHE A 40 6.00 6.04 25.76
C PHE A 40 7.10 7.06 26.10
N ILE A 41 7.90 7.49 25.12
CA ILE A 41 8.94 8.50 25.33
C ILE A 41 8.30 9.85 25.67
N PHE A 42 7.29 10.27 24.90
CA PHE A 42 6.61 11.54 25.12
C PHE A 42 5.82 11.55 26.44
N SER A 43 5.31 10.39 26.88
CA SER A 43 4.61 10.29 28.16
C SER A 43 5.51 10.40 29.40
N GLN A 44 6.84 10.42 29.23
CA GLN A 44 7.76 10.75 30.31
C GLN A 44 7.81 12.26 30.61
N VAL A 45 7.33 13.08 29.68
CA VAL A 45 7.35 14.55 29.76
C VAL A 45 5.94 15.12 29.90
N TRP A 46 4.97 14.54 29.20
CA TRP A 46 3.57 14.95 29.18
C TRP A 46 2.65 13.85 29.70
N ASP A 47 1.46 14.21 30.16
CA ASP A 47 0.45 13.23 30.54
C ASP A 47 -0.02 12.40 29.33
N TRP A 48 -0.33 11.12 29.54
CA TRP A 48 -0.81 10.21 28.48
C TRP A 48 -2.02 10.74 27.71
N LYS A 49 -2.90 11.50 28.35
CA LYS A 49 -4.05 12.13 27.70
C LYS A 49 -3.61 13.21 26.70
N GLU A 50 -2.61 14.00 27.05
CA GLU A 50 -2.08 15.05 26.17
C GLU A 50 -1.34 14.42 24.99
N VAL A 51 -0.50 13.43 25.25
CA VAL A 51 0.23 12.66 24.22
C VAL A 51 -0.74 12.06 23.19
N ASN A 52 -1.79 11.37 23.65
CA ASN A 52 -2.79 10.75 22.77
C ASN A 52 -3.65 11.76 22.00
N SER A 53 -3.63 13.04 22.38
CA SER A 53 -4.33 14.12 21.67
C SER A 53 -3.40 14.96 20.79
N SER A 54 -2.10 14.67 20.80
CA SER A 54 -1.08 15.50 20.18
C SER A 54 -0.84 15.11 18.73
N LEU A 55 -1.24 16.00 17.82
CA LEU A 55 -0.98 15.85 16.38
C LEU A 55 0.51 15.73 16.05
N SER A 56 1.40 16.37 16.82
CA SER A 56 2.83 16.27 16.57
C SER A 56 3.37 14.88 16.89
N VAL A 57 2.86 14.24 17.94
CA VAL A 57 3.22 12.86 18.33
C VAL A 57 2.69 11.87 17.28
N ASP A 58 1.47 12.08 16.78
CA ASP A 58 0.89 11.25 15.72
C ASP A 58 1.71 11.33 14.43
N VAL A 59 2.12 12.55 14.02
CA VAL A 59 2.96 12.76 12.83
C VAL A 59 4.32 12.05 12.95
N ILE A 60 4.90 12.02 14.15
CA ILE A 60 6.15 11.27 14.38
C ILE A 60 5.87 9.76 14.35
N SER A 61 4.74 9.32 14.91
CA SER A 61 4.37 7.90 15.00
C SER A 61 4.14 7.27 13.61
N ILE A 62 3.65 8.04 12.63
CA ILE A 62 3.43 7.56 11.25
C ILE A 62 4.71 7.48 10.41
N LEU A 63 5.87 7.87 10.95
CA LEU A 63 7.16 7.87 10.23
C LEU A 63 7.51 6.51 9.62
N MET A 64 7.23 5.41 10.33
CA MET A 64 7.50 4.05 9.86
C MET A 64 6.48 3.53 8.85
N VAL A 65 5.28 4.11 8.81
CA VAL A 65 4.15 3.56 8.04
C VAL A 65 4.44 3.62 6.54
N GLY A 66 4.92 4.75 6.04
CA GLY A 66 5.20 4.93 4.60
C GLY A 66 6.21 3.91 4.05
N PRO A 67 7.45 3.89 4.54
CA PRO A 67 8.48 2.96 4.08
C PRO A 67 8.05 1.48 4.16
N LEU A 68 7.41 1.05 5.26
CA LEU A 68 6.93 -0.33 5.41
C LEU A 68 5.77 -0.65 4.48
N THR A 69 4.84 0.29 4.26
CA THR A 69 3.74 0.13 3.31
C THR A 69 4.31 -0.09 1.90
N LEU A 70 5.19 0.79 1.42
CA LEU A 70 5.79 0.64 0.09
C LEU A 70 6.63 -0.65 -0.03
N GLY A 71 7.26 -1.10 1.06
CA GLY A 71 7.94 -2.39 1.13
C GLY A 71 6.98 -3.58 0.98
N GLY A 72 5.77 -3.50 1.56
CA GLY A 72 4.71 -4.48 1.37
C GLY A 72 4.24 -4.56 -0.09
N TYR A 73 4.04 -3.42 -0.74
CA TYR A 73 3.72 -3.35 -2.18
C TYR A 73 4.85 -3.97 -3.04
N TYR A 74 6.11 -3.70 -2.70
CA TYR A 74 7.26 -4.29 -3.39
C TYR A 74 7.29 -5.81 -3.26
N LEU A 75 7.01 -6.32 -2.06
CA LEU A 75 6.95 -7.75 -1.81
C LEU A 75 5.80 -8.40 -2.60
N ALA A 76 4.61 -7.78 -2.64
CA ALA A 76 3.47 -8.28 -3.40
C ALA A 76 3.80 -8.41 -4.90
N LEU A 77 4.47 -7.41 -5.49
CA LEU A 77 4.97 -7.49 -6.87
C LEU A 77 5.95 -8.66 -7.08
N HIS A 78 6.83 -8.94 -6.10
CA HIS A 78 7.79 -10.05 -6.22
C HIS A 78 7.14 -11.41 -6.06
N ILE A 79 6.10 -11.51 -5.23
CA ILE A 79 5.31 -12.72 -5.07
C ILE A 79 4.59 -13.03 -6.39
N LEU A 80 3.86 -12.04 -6.92
CA LEU A 80 3.08 -12.14 -8.15
C LEU A 80 3.97 -12.50 -9.35
N ARG A 81 5.08 -11.78 -9.57
CA ARG A 81 5.98 -11.99 -10.70
C ARG A 81 6.79 -13.29 -10.62
N GLU A 82 6.44 -14.18 -9.69
CA GLU A 82 7.15 -15.41 -9.35
C GLU A 82 8.66 -15.26 -9.13
N LYS A 83 9.10 -14.06 -8.74
CA LYS A 83 10.51 -13.79 -8.42
C LYS A 83 10.85 -14.33 -7.04
N GLU A 84 12.15 -14.34 -6.70
CA GLU A 84 12.60 -14.69 -5.35
C GLU A 84 12.03 -13.70 -4.32
N ALA A 85 10.91 -14.04 -3.70
CA ALA A 85 10.31 -13.26 -2.63
C ALA A 85 11.03 -13.55 -1.31
N ARG A 86 11.49 -12.49 -0.62
CA ARG A 86 12.19 -12.60 0.66
C ARG A 86 11.61 -11.61 1.66
N ILE A 87 11.56 -11.98 2.94
CA ILE A 87 11.06 -11.09 4.00
C ILE A 87 11.79 -9.73 4.03
N GLY A 88 13.08 -9.71 3.67
CA GLY A 88 13.88 -8.49 3.59
C GLY A 88 13.36 -7.44 2.59
N HIS A 89 12.53 -7.83 1.63
CA HIS A 89 11.94 -6.92 0.65
C HIS A 89 11.05 -5.85 1.28
N ILE A 90 10.44 -6.10 2.45
CA ILE A 90 9.68 -5.09 3.18
C ILE A 90 10.56 -3.92 3.64
N PHE A 91 11.88 -4.11 3.73
CA PHE A 91 12.85 -3.10 4.14
C PHE A 91 13.53 -2.40 2.95
N ARG A 92 13.07 -2.60 1.71
CA ARG A 92 13.70 -1.97 0.52
C ARG A 92 13.86 -0.46 0.65
N TRP A 93 12.89 0.21 1.27
CA TRP A 93 12.90 1.66 1.43
C TRP A 93 13.72 2.15 2.63
N PHE A 94 14.33 1.24 3.40
CA PHE A 94 15.22 1.55 4.53
C PHE A 94 16.71 1.52 4.16
N THR A 95 17.07 1.13 2.94
CA THR A 95 18.48 0.90 2.56
C THR A 95 19.31 2.19 2.51
N GLU A 96 18.68 3.33 2.19
CA GLU A 96 19.34 4.63 2.06
C GLU A 96 18.43 5.72 2.63
N GLY A 97 19.02 6.73 3.28
CA GLY A 97 18.25 7.82 3.91
C GLY A 97 17.38 8.60 2.92
N SER A 98 17.86 8.81 1.69
CA SER A 98 17.10 9.47 0.62
C SER A 98 15.87 8.65 0.19
N LYS A 99 16.01 7.32 0.07
CA LYS A 99 14.90 6.39 -0.23
C LYS A 99 13.89 6.37 0.92
N PHE A 100 14.38 6.33 2.15
CA PHE A 100 13.52 6.37 3.33
C PHE A 100 12.67 7.63 3.35
N ILE A 101 13.29 8.81 3.25
CA ILE A 101 12.58 10.09 3.23
C ILE A 101 11.61 10.15 2.05
N LYS A 102 12.02 9.69 0.86
CA LYS A 102 11.15 9.66 -0.32
C LYS A 102 9.91 8.81 -0.12
N SER A 103 10.04 7.60 0.44
CA SER A 103 8.90 6.71 0.72
C SER A 103 7.94 7.28 1.75
N PHE A 104 8.48 7.88 2.81
CA PHE A 104 7.68 8.57 3.83
C PHE A 104 6.93 9.76 3.23
N LEU A 105 7.63 10.64 2.51
CA LEU A 105 7.00 11.80 1.86
C LEU A 105 5.97 11.39 0.82
N LEU A 106 6.20 10.35 0.03
CA LEU A 106 5.21 9.83 -0.91
C LEU A 106 3.93 9.41 -0.20
N TYR A 107 4.06 8.66 0.90
CA TYR A 107 2.92 8.23 1.71
C TYR A 107 2.13 9.45 2.24
N ILE A 108 2.82 10.43 2.81
CA ILE A 108 2.20 11.66 3.33
C ILE A 108 1.51 12.45 2.21
N VAL A 109 2.18 12.69 1.08
CA VAL A 109 1.63 13.49 -0.03
C VAL A 109 0.38 12.84 -0.61
N VAL A 110 0.38 11.51 -0.82
CA VAL A 110 -0.80 10.79 -1.31
C VAL A 110 -1.97 10.94 -0.34
N ASN A 111 -1.74 10.75 0.96
CA ASN A 111 -2.79 10.87 1.97
C ASN A 111 -3.30 12.31 2.12
N ILE A 112 -2.42 13.32 2.03
CA ILE A 112 -2.83 14.73 2.01
C ILE A 112 -3.72 15.02 0.79
N TYR A 113 -3.33 14.58 -0.41
CA TYR A 113 -4.16 14.79 -1.60
C TYR A 113 -5.53 14.13 -1.45
N ILE A 114 -5.58 12.89 -0.97
CA ILE A 114 -6.84 12.18 -0.70
C ILE A 114 -7.68 12.97 0.32
N PHE A 115 -7.09 13.37 1.45
CA PHE A 115 -7.76 14.15 2.48
C PHE A 115 -8.33 15.46 1.95
N LEU A 116 -7.58 16.21 1.14
CA LEU A 116 -8.06 17.44 0.50
C LEU A 116 -9.24 17.20 -0.43
N TRP A 117 -9.26 16.08 -1.16
CA TRP A 117 -10.42 15.72 -1.99
C TRP A 117 -11.65 15.35 -1.15
N PHE A 118 -11.46 14.62 -0.04
CA PHE A 118 -12.53 14.34 0.91
C PHE A 118 -13.07 15.59 1.59
N LEU A 119 -12.21 16.59 1.85
CA LEU A 119 -12.62 17.88 2.42
C LEU A 119 -13.53 18.66 1.47
N LEU A 120 -13.31 18.55 0.15
CA LEU A 120 -14.22 19.11 -0.84
C LEU A 120 -15.53 18.34 -0.85
N PHE A 121 -15.48 17.03 -1.13
CA PHE A 121 -16.65 16.15 -1.19
C PHE A 121 -16.26 14.67 -1.07
N ILE A 122 -17.15 13.87 -0.50
CA ILE A 122 -16.93 12.42 -0.31
C ILE A 122 -16.75 11.67 -1.64
N ILE A 123 -17.62 11.92 -2.64
CA ILE A 123 -17.60 11.19 -3.92
C ILE A 123 -16.28 11.45 -4.69
N PRO A 124 -15.87 12.71 -4.92
CA PRO A 124 -14.53 13.04 -5.44
C PRO A 124 -13.38 12.42 -4.64
N GLY A 125 -13.46 12.41 -3.31
CA GLY A 125 -12.48 11.74 -2.44
C GLY A 125 -12.27 10.27 -2.78
N ILE A 126 -13.37 9.52 -2.92
CA ILE A 126 -13.35 8.09 -3.31
C ILE A 126 -12.79 7.91 -4.73
N ILE A 127 -13.22 8.72 -5.70
CA ILE A 127 -12.71 8.61 -7.08
C ILE A 127 -11.19 8.88 -7.13
N LYS A 128 -10.70 9.82 -6.32
CA LYS A 128 -9.28 10.16 -6.28
C LYS A 128 -8.44 9.15 -5.52
N SER A 129 -8.98 8.49 -4.49
CA SER A 129 -8.26 7.37 -3.85
C SER A 129 -7.98 6.25 -4.85
N PHE A 130 -8.95 5.90 -5.71
CA PHE A 130 -8.72 4.93 -6.80
C PHE A 130 -7.77 5.46 -7.87
N SER A 131 -7.84 6.75 -8.20
CA SER A 131 -6.89 7.36 -9.16
C SER A 131 -5.43 7.25 -8.70
N TYR A 132 -5.17 7.19 -7.40
CA TYR A 132 -3.82 7.13 -6.82
C TYR A 132 -3.42 5.72 -6.37
N ALA A 133 -4.29 4.71 -6.53
CA ALA A 133 -4.10 3.37 -5.97
C ALA A 133 -2.83 2.65 -6.48
N MET A 134 -2.36 2.98 -7.69
CA MET A 134 -1.18 2.35 -8.31
C MET A 134 0.13 3.06 -7.99
N THR A 135 0.07 4.22 -7.33
CA THR A 135 1.24 5.07 -7.04
C THR A 135 2.39 4.30 -6.37
N TYR A 136 2.07 3.42 -5.43
CA TYR A 136 3.07 2.65 -4.69
C TYR A 136 3.65 1.47 -5.48
N PHE A 137 2.93 0.94 -6.47
CA PHE A 137 3.49 -0.04 -7.41
C PHE A 137 4.43 0.66 -8.39
N ILE A 138 3.97 1.76 -9.00
CA ILE A 138 4.74 2.56 -9.96
C ILE A 138 6.06 3.03 -9.38
N ILE A 139 6.09 3.58 -8.17
CA ILE A 139 7.37 4.05 -7.57
C ILE A 139 8.32 2.89 -7.24
N ASN A 140 7.81 1.67 -7.07
CA ASN A 140 8.63 0.49 -6.84
C ASN A 140 9.27 -0.01 -8.15
N ASP A 141 8.58 0.12 -9.28
CA ASP A 141 9.14 -0.20 -10.60
C ASP A 141 10.03 0.92 -11.14
N HIS A 142 9.64 2.17 -10.89
CA HIS A 142 10.31 3.40 -11.32
C HIS A 142 10.82 4.21 -10.12
N PRO A 143 11.83 3.72 -9.37
CA PRO A 143 12.36 4.41 -8.21
C PRO A 143 13.03 5.75 -8.56
N GLU A 144 13.31 6.02 -9.82
CA GLU A 144 13.80 7.29 -10.36
C GLU A 144 12.73 8.39 -10.42
N TYR A 145 11.44 8.04 -10.48
CA TYR A 145 10.36 9.02 -10.57
C TYR A 145 10.27 9.88 -9.31
N SER A 146 10.04 11.18 -9.48
CA SER A 146 9.63 12.04 -8.37
C SER A 146 8.25 11.62 -7.82
N ILE A 147 7.94 12.06 -6.60
CA ILE A 147 6.66 11.79 -5.94
C ILE A 147 5.47 12.17 -6.84
N ASN A 148 5.49 13.38 -7.40
CA ASN A 148 4.41 13.85 -8.27
C ASN A 148 4.38 13.15 -9.63
N GLN A 149 5.52 12.68 -10.15
CA GLN A 149 5.54 11.84 -11.35
C GLN A 149 4.82 10.52 -11.09
N ALA A 150 5.16 9.78 -10.03
CA ALA A 150 4.48 8.52 -9.70
C ALA A 150 2.97 8.68 -9.49
N ILE A 151 2.54 9.75 -8.79
CA ILE A 151 1.10 10.05 -8.61
C ILE A 151 0.42 10.40 -9.93
N THR A 152 1.09 11.16 -10.80
CA THR A 152 0.55 11.56 -12.11
C THR A 152 0.43 10.36 -13.04
N GLU A 153 1.43 9.49 -13.06
CA GLU A 153 1.40 8.24 -13.82
C GLU A 153 0.30 7.32 -13.31
N SER A 154 0.14 7.14 -11.99
CA SER A 154 -1.00 6.40 -11.44
C SER A 154 -2.33 6.96 -11.93
N ARG A 155 -2.48 8.29 -11.97
CA ARG A 155 -3.73 8.92 -12.43
C ARG A 155 -4.01 8.66 -13.91
N ARG A 156 -2.96 8.65 -14.75
CA ARG A 156 -3.05 8.39 -16.19
C ARG A 156 -3.37 6.93 -16.47
N MET A 157 -2.64 6.02 -15.83
CA MET A 157 -2.82 4.57 -15.95
C MET A 157 -4.21 4.13 -15.43
N MET A 158 -4.70 4.74 -14.36
CA MET A 158 -6.05 4.46 -13.84
C MET A 158 -7.17 5.10 -14.67
N ASP A 159 -6.91 5.82 -15.77
CA ASP A 159 -7.98 6.37 -16.60
C ASP A 159 -8.67 5.29 -17.43
N GLY A 160 -10.00 5.21 -17.31
CA GLY A 160 -10.78 4.04 -17.75
C GLY A 160 -10.96 2.95 -16.69
N HIS A 161 -9.96 2.70 -15.84
CA HIS A 161 -9.93 1.50 -14.96
C HIS A 161 -10.40 1.71 -13.51
N LYS A 162 -10.83 2.92 -13.11
CA LYS A 162 -11.26 3.22 -11.72
C LYS A 162 -12.46 2.37 -11.28
N MET A 163 -13.41 2.15 -12.18
CA MET A 163 -14.60 1.35 -11.87
C MET A 163 -14.25 -0.12 -11.69
N GLU A 164 -13.34 -0.64 -12.51
CA GLU A 164 -12.86 -2.03 -12.42
C GLU A 164 -12.19 -2.27 -11.08
N TYR A 165 -11.30 -1.36 -10.66
CA TYR A 165 -10.66 -1.43 -9.34
C TYR A 165 -11.65 -1.26 -8.18
N PHE A 166 -12.69 -0.43 -8.34
CA PHE A 166 -13.77 -0.32 -7.35
C PHE A 166 -14.52 -1.65 -7.17
N ILE A 167 -14.88 -2.32 -8.27
CA ILE A 167 -15.56 -3.62 -8.21
C ILE A 167 -14.61 -4.67 -7.64
N LEU A 168 -13.31 -4.61 -7.96
CA LEU A 168 -12.29 -5.46 -7.34
C LEU A 168 -12.30 -5.29 -5.82
N CYS A 169 -12.20 -4.05 -5.31
CA CYS A 169 -12.29 -3.79 -3.86
C CYS A 169 -13.61 -4.29 -3.25
N LEU A 170 -14.74 -4.05 -3.93
CA LEU A 170 -16.06 -4.49 -3.45
C LEU A 170 -16.13 -6.02 -3.35
N SER A 171 -15.48 -6.74 -4.25
CA SER A 171 -15.43 -8.20 -4.23
C SER A 171 -14.64 -8.78 -3.04
N PHE A 172 -13.90 -7.95 -2.30
CA PHE A 172 -13.22 -8.33 -1.06
C PHE A 172 -14.02 -7.98 0.20
N ILE A 173 -15.15 -7.27 0.10
CA ILE A 173 -15.90 -6.78 1.27
C ILE A 173 -16.28 -7.89 2.26
N GLY A 174 -16.64 -9.08 1.76
CA GLY A 174 -16.95 -10.24 2.59
C GLY A 174 -15.74 -10.72 3.41
N TRP A 175 -14.54 -10.69 2.81
CA TRP A 175 -13.29 -11.04 3.49
C TRP A 175 -12.91 -10.00 4.54
N PHE A 176 -13.14 -8.70 4.27
CA PHE A 176 -12.97 -7.64 5.26
C PHE A 176 -13.88 -7.84 6.48
N ILE A 177 -15.17 -8.12 6.24
CA ILE A 177 -16.15 -8.40 7.31
C ILE A 177 -15.72 -9.63 8.12
N LEU A 178 -15.34 -10.73 7.45
CA LEU A 178 -14.87 -11.94 8.11
C LEU A 178 -13.62 -11.67 8.98
N SER A 179 -12.67 -10.90 8.47
CA SER A 179 -11.46 -10.53 9.20
C SER A 179 -11.79 -9.74 10.47
N CYS A 180 -12.75 -8.80 10.41
CA CYS A 180 -13.23 -8.08 11.59
C CYS A 180 -13.88 -9.01 12.64
N ILE A 181 -14.68 -10.00 12.21
CA ILE A 181 -15.31 -10.98 13.11
C ILE A 181 -14.26 -11.80 13.87
N THR A 182 -13.12 -12.09 13.24
CA THR A 182 -11.98 -12.79 13.88
C THR A 182 -11.09 -11.90 14.76
N LEU A 183 -11.60 -10.76 15.24
CA LEU A 183 -10.84 -9.75 16.00
C LEU A 183 -9.58 -9.25 15.25
N GLY A 184 -9.67 -9.21 13.93
CA GLY A 184 -8.59 -8.75 13.05
C GLY A 184 -7.55 -9.81 12.69
N ILE A 185 -7.62 -11.02 13.21
CA ILE A 185 -6.65 -12.10 12.89
C ILE A 185 -6.71 -12.46 11.40
N GLY A 186 -7.91 -12.47 10.79
CA GLY A 186 -8.10 -12.74 9.36
C GLY A 186 -7.36 -11.76 8.44
N PHE A 187 -7.02 -10.56 8.92
CA PHE A 187 -6.23 -9.60 8.12
C PHE A 187 -4.85 -10.11 7.78
N LEU A 188 -4.28 -11.03 8.55
CA LEU A 188 -2.98 -11.63 8.27
C LEU A 188 -2.94 -12.35 6.93
N TRP A 189 -4.05 -12.98 6.50
CA TRP A 189 -4.18 -13.63 5.19
C TRP A 189 -4.83 -12.72 4.14
N LEU A 190 -5.79 -11.89 4.56
CA LEU A 190 -6.47 -10.99 3.63
C LEU A 190 -5.53 -9.94 3.04
N ILE A 191 -4.65 -9.35 3.84
CA ILE A 191 -3.73 -8.31 3.38
C ILE A 191 -2.82 -8.80 2.22
N PRO A 192 -2.08 -9.91 2.35
CA PRO A 192 -1.24 -10.39 1.26
C PRO A 192 -2.06 -10.85 0.05
N TYR A 193 -3.24 -11.44 0.27
CA TYR A 193 -4.15 -11.78 -0.83
C TYR A 193 -4.56 -10.52 -1.60
N PHE A 194 -5.07 -9.52 -0.90
CA PHE A 194 -5.55 -8.28 -1.49
C PHE A 194 -4.42 -7.54 -2.23
N TYR A 195 -3.25 -7.37 -1.61
CA TYR A 195 -2.14 -6.66 -2.27
C TYR A 195 -1.56 -7.42 -3.46
N THR A 196 -1.55 -8.75 -3.44
CA THR A 196 -1.11 -9.55 -4.60
C THR A 196 -2.13 -9.46 -5.74
N THR A 197 -3.43 -9.46 -5.43
CA THR A 197 -4.47 -9.20 -6.44
C THR A 197 -4.43 -7.77 -6.98
N SER A 198 -4.16 -6.77 -6.14
CA SER A 198 -3.93 -5.39 -6.60
C SER A 198 -2.66 -5.27 -7.46
N ALA A 199 -1.64 -6.08 -7.20
CA ALA A 199 -0.44 -6.15 -8.04
C ALA A 199 -0.77 -6.77 -9.41
N ALA A 200 -1.59 -7.83 -9.46
CA ALA A 200 -2.05 -8.43 -10.72
C ALA A 200 -2.82 -7.41 -11.57
N PHE A 201 -3.73 -6.67 -10.92
CA PHE A 201 -4.46 -5.59 -11.58
C PHE A 201 -3.53 -4.50 -12.10
N TYR A 202 -2.47 -4.17 -11.35
CA TYR A 202 -1.46 -3.20 -11.78
C TYR A 202 -0.70 -3.67 -13.02
N GLU A 203 -0.25 -4.93 -13.09
CA GLU A 203 0.42 -5.46 -14.29
C GLU A 203 -0.47 -5.36 -15.52
N GLU A 204 -1.73 -5.81 -15.41
CA GLU A 204 -2.68 -5.82 -16.53
C GLU A 204 -2.86 -4.41 -17.14
N ILE A 205 -3.13 -3.41 -16.30
CA ILE A 205 -3.32 -2.03 -16.79
C ILE A 205 -2.00 -1.35 -17.18
N ALA A 206 -0.86 -1.78 -16.61
CA ALA A 206 0.45 -1.24 -16.97
C ALA A 206 0.83 -1.71 -18.38
N GLU A 207 0.65 -2.99 -18.69
CA GLU A 207 0.84 -3.54 -20.04
C GLU A 207 -0.03 -2.79 -21.05
N GLU A 208 -1.33 -2.66 -20.80
CA GLU A 208 -2.26 -1.92 -21.68
C GLU A 208 -1.84 -0.45 -21.86
N TYR A 209 -1.36 0.21 -20.80
CA TYR A 209 -0.92 1.60 -20.84
C TYR A 209 0.36 1.79 -21.65
N TYR A 210 1.35 0.92 -21.47
CA TYR A 210 2.63 1.00 -22.18
C TYR A 210 2.53 0.60 -23.65
N GLU A 211 1.69 -0.38 -24.00
CA GLU A 211 1.39 -0.72 -25.40
C GLU A 211 0.76 0.44 -26.16
N LYS A 212 -0.17 1.18 -25.53
CA LYS A 212 -0.81 2.35 -26.15
C LYS A 212 0.13 3.54 -26.29
N THR A 213 1.10 3.71 -25.38
CA THR A 213 2.01 4.86 -25.37
C THR A 213 3.27 4.65 -26.19
N ILE A 214 3.68 3.40 -26.43
CA ILE A 214 4.77 3.02 -27.32
C ILE A 214 4.18 2.06 -28.37
N PRO A 215 3.50 2.56 -29.42
CA PRO A 215 3.10 1.68 -30.50
C PRO A 215 4.37 1.11 -31.12
N THR A 216 4.57 -0.19 -30.97
CA THR A 216 5.63 -0.92 -31.66
C THR A 216 5.55 -0.59 -33.16
N LEU A 217 6.60 0.05 -33.69
CA LEU A 217 6.80 0.31 -35.13
C LEU A 217 6.99 -0.99 -35.90
#